data_AF-A0ABD0R077-F1
#
_entry.id   AF-A0ABD0R077-F1
#
_cell.length_a   1.000
_cell.length_b   1.000
_cell.length_c   1.000
_cell.angle_alpha   90.00
_cell.angle_beta   90.00
_cell.angle_gamma   90.00
#
_symmetry.space_group_name_H-M   'P 1'
#
loop_
_entity.id
_entity.type
_entity.pdbx_description
1 polymer ?
#
loop_
_entity_poly.entity_id
_entity_poly.type
_entity_poly.pdbx_seq_one_letter_code
_entity_poly.pdbx_strand_id
1 'polypeptide(L)' 'DVLQRYNKVFHAFKKEGSIRKACTNVGVDRNTLALTAVVAEIQLVDPEFYRSIPKFRAKEEKLFDFAKRCL' A
#
# COMPACT_ATOMS: atom_id res chain seq x y z
N ASP A 1 6.44 3.24 -4.30
CA ASP A 1 5.08 3.79 -4.40
C ASP A 1 4.07 2.89 -3.68
N VAL A 2 2.93 3.42 -3.21
CA VAL A 2 1.92 2.67 -2.42
C VAL A 2 1.26 1.59 -3.28
N LEU A 3 0.72 1.96 -4.43
CA LEU A 3 0.07 1.02 -5.36
C LEU A 3 1.06 -0.04 -5.87
N GLN A 4 2.31 0.36 -6.13
CA GLN A 4 3.35 -0.60 -6.50
C GLN A 4 3.57 -1.68 -5.43
N ARG A 5 3.59 -1.31 -4.13
CA ARG A 5 3.76 -2.28 -3.03
C ARG A 5 2.52 -3.15 -2.87
N TYR A 6 1.33 -2.55 -2.94
CA TYR A 6 0.07 -3.28 -2.91
C TYR A 6 0.02 -4.34 -4.01
N ASN A 7 0.32 -3.96 -5.25
CA ASN A 7 0.35 -4.89 -6.38
C ASN A 7 1.40 -6.00 -6.20
N LYS A 8 2.58 -5.72 -5.66
CA LYS A 8 3.58 -6.77 -5.36
C LYS A 8 3.02 -7.80 -4.37
N VAL A 9 2.36 -7.35 -3.30
CA VAL A 9 1.74 -8.27 -2.33
C VAL A 9 0.61 -9.05 -2.97
N PHE A 10 -0.24 -8.43 -3.79
CA PHE A 10 -1.31 -9.12 -4.50
C PHE A 10 -0.78 -10.23 -5.43
N HIS A 11 0.28 -9.96 -6.19
CA HIS A 11 0.91 -10.96 -7.05
C HIS A 11 1.57 -12.09 -6.25
N ALA A 12 2.20 -11.79 -5.12
CA ALA A 12 2.72 -12.81 -4.22
C ALA A 12 1.59 -13.65 -3.61
N PHE A 13 0.49 -13.01 -3.22
CA PHE A 13 -0.69 -13.69 -2.68
C PHE A 13 -1.31 -14.68 -3.68
N LYS A 14 -1.41 -14.29 -4.96
CA LYS A 14 -1.87 -15.19 -6.03
C LYS A 14 -1.05 -16.48 -6.15
N LYS A 15 0.22 -16.46 -5.77
CA LYS A 15 1.11 -17.63 -5.79
C LYS A 15 1.10 -18.41 -4.47
N GLU A 16 1.09 -17.69 -3.36
CA GLU A 16 1.27 -18.25 -2.01
C GLU A 16 -0.03 -18.74 -1.36
N GLY A 17 -1.18 -18.20 -1.79
CA GLY A 17 -2.49 -18.42 -1.16
C GLY A 17 -2.62 -17.85 0.26
N SER A 18 -1.60 -17.15 0.75
CA SER A 18 -1.52 -16.65 2.13
C SER A 18 -1.02 -15.22 2.17
N ILE A 19 -1.82 -14.32 2.74
CA ILE A 19 -1.45 -12.91 2.93
C ILE A 19 -0.20 -12.78 3.80
N ARG A 20 -0.07 -13.58 4.87
CA ARG A 20 1.11 -13.55 5.74
C ARG A 20 2.38 -13.90 4.98
N LYS A 21 2.35 -14.96 4.17
CA LYS A 21 3.52 -15.35 3.36
C LYS A 21 3.83 -14.32 2.28
N ALA A 22 2.80 -13.82 1.58
CA ALA A 22 2.95 -12.78 0.58
C ALA A 22 3.58 -11.49 1.15
N CYS A 23 3.11 -11.04 2.32
CA CYS A 23 3.67 -9.90 3.04
C CYS A 23 5.14 -10.14 3.44
N THR A 24 5.45 -11.32 3.96
CA THR A 24 6.82 -11.71 4.34
C THR A 24 7.75 -11.74 3.13
N ASN A 25 7.30 -12.32 2.02
CA ASN A 25 8.03 -12.41 0.75
C ASN A 25 8.34 -11.01 0.17
N VAL A 26 7.38 -10.10 0.21
CA VAL A 26 7.55 -8.72 -0.30
C VAL A 26 8.26 -7.81 0.70
N GLY A 27 8.39 -8.21 1.97
CA GLY A 27 9.00 -7.40 3.03
C GLY A 27 8.10 -6.24 3.51
N VAL A 28 6.79 -6.45 3.53
CA VAL A 28 5.80 -5.47 3.99
C VAL A 28 5.10 -6.01 5.24
N ASP A 29 4.99 -5.19 6.28
CA ASP A 29 4.21 -5.54 7.46
C ASP A 29 2.69 -5.59 7.14
N ARG A 30 1.97 -6.55 7.72
CA ARG A 30 0.54 -6.75 7.43
C ARG A 30 -0.33 -5.56 7.84
N ASN A 31 -0.04 -4.94 8.97
CA ASN A 31 -0.80 -3.76 9.42
C ASN A 31 -0.53 -2.57 8.50
N THR A 32 0.72 -2.44 8.05
CA THR A 32 1.08 -1.45 7.03
C THR A 32 0.33 -1.66 5.72
N LEU A 33 0.21 -2.91 5.25
CA LEU A 33 -0.61 -3.24 4.07
C LEU A 33 -2.08 -2.84 4.28
N ALA A 34 -2.68 -3.26 5.40
CA ALA A 34 -4.09 -2.99 5.70
C ALA A 34 -4.40 -1.48 5.73
N LEU A 35 -3.55 -0.69 6.40
CA LEU A 35 -3.72 0.76 6.50
C LEU A 35 -3.53 1.51 5.17
N THR A 36 -2.76 0.93 4.25
CA THR A 36 -2.42 1.59 2.97
C THR A 36 -3.22 1.03 1.79
N ALA A 37 -4.03 -0.02 2.02
CA ALA A 37 -4.90 -0.62 1.01
C ALA A 37 -5.92 0.39 0.47
N VAL A 38 -6.61 1.12 1.35
CA VAL A 38 -7.57 2.17 0.97
C VAL A 38 -6.94 3.24 0.09
N VAL A 39 -5.68 3.64 0.35
CA VAL A 39 -4.98 4.62 -0.48
C VAL A 39 -4.66 4.04 -1.86
N ALA A 40 -4.27 2.76 -1.95
CA ALA A 40 -4.07 2.08 -3.23
C ALA A 40 -5.38 1.90 -4.01
N GLU A 41 -6.48 1.60 -3.33
CA GLU A 41 -7.82 1.43 -3.91
C GLU A 41 -8.34 2.76 -4.47
N ILE A 42 -8.19 3.86 -3.73
CA ILE A 42 -8.49 5.20 -4.22
C ILE A 42 -7.66 5.52 -5.46
N GLN A 43 -6.35 5.21 -5.46
CA GLN A 43 -5.50 5.43 -6.65
C GLN A 43 -5.98 4.65 -7.89
N LEU A 44 -6.66 3.51 -7.71
CA LEU A 44 -7.23 2.70 -8.79
C LEU A 44 -8.60 3.21 -9.27
N VAL A 45 -9.46 3.64 -8.34
CA VAL A 45 -10.87 3.98 -8.62
C VAL A 45 -11.05 5.47 -8.94
N ASP A 46 -10.30 6.34 -8.27
CA ASP A 46 -10.36 7.79 -8.45
C ASP A 46 -8.95 8.42 -8.48
N PRO A 47 -8.26 8.35 -9.63
CA PRO A 47 -6.93 8.94 -9.78
C PRO A 47 -6.91 10.45 -9.60
N GLU A 48 -8.02 11.16 -9.86
CA GLU A 48 -8.11 12.61 -9.68
C GLU A 48 -8.13 12.97 -8.19
N PHE A 49 -8.97 12.30 -7.40
CA PHE A 49 -8.95 12.46 -5.95
C PHE A 49 -7.61 12.04 -5.34
N TYR A 50 -6.99 10.96 -5.83
CA TYR A 50 -5.64 10.57 -5.38
C TYR A 50 -4.59 11.67 -5.60
N ARG A 51 -4.71 12.47 -6.65
CA ARG A 51 -3.79 13.61 -6.87
C ARG A 51 -4.02 14.76 -5.89
N SER A 52 -5.19 14.83 -5.26
CA SER A 52 -5.56 15.87 -4.28
C SER A 52 -5.08 15.58 -2.87
N ILE A 53 -4.82 14.31 -2.52
CA ILE A 53 -4.28 13.93 -1.21
C ILE A 53 -2.76 14.17 -1.14
N PRO A 54 -2.18 14.29 0.07
CA PRO A 54 -0.73 14.37 0.21
C PRO A 54 -0.03 13.18 -0.50
N LYS A 55 1.16 13.41 -1.06
CA LYS A 55 1.94 12.35 -1.71
C LYS A 55 2.81 11.62 -0.70
N PHE A 56 2.97 10.31 -0.91
CA PHE A 56 3.90 9.50 -0.14
C PHE A 56 5.36 9.83 -0.52
N ARG A 57 6.17 10.22 0.48
CA ARG A 57 7.59 10.56 0.29
C ARG A 57 8.49 9.51 0.91
N ALA A 58 8.80 8.47 0.14
CA ALA A 58 9.53 7.29 0.64
C ALA A 58 10.90 7.56 1.30
N LYS A 59 11.53 8.70 1.02
CA LYS A 59 12.81 9.10 1.64
C LYS A 59 12.63 9.88 2.96
N GLU A 60 11.43 10.42 3.20
CA GLU A 60 11.14 11.35 4.31
C GLU A 60 10.22 10.71 5.35
N GLU A 61 9.41 9.72 4.98
CA GLU A 61 8.42 9.11 5.87
C GLU A 61 8.22 7.60 5.64
N LYS A 62 7.70 6.91 6.67
CA LYS A 62 7.24 5.53 6.53
C LYS A 62 5.84 5.49 5.93
N LEU A 63 5.49 4.37 5.30
CA LEU A 63 4.17 4.16 4.70
C LEU A 63 3.03 4.27 5.72
N PHE A 64 3.30 3.90 6.98
CA PHE A 64 2.37 4.03 8.10
C PHE A 64 2.07 5.49 8.45
N ASP A 65 3.11 6.33 8.54
CA ASP A 65 2.96 7.76 8.87
C ASP A 65 2.22 8.49 7.74
N PHE A 66 2.52 8.11 6.49
CA PHE A 66 1.77 8.57 5.33
C PHE A 66 0.28 8.25 5.40
N ALA A 67 -0.07 6.99 5.69
CA ALA A 67 -1.47 6.56 5.78
C ALA A 67 -2.26 7.38 6.82
N LYS A 68 -1.65 7.68 7.97
CA LYS A 68 -2.24 8.53 9.02
C LYS A 68 -2.49 9.98 8.62
N ARG A 69 -1.85 10.49 7.56
CA ARG A 69 -2.09 11.85 7.05
C ARG A 69 -3.15 11.88 5.94
N CYS A 70 -3.47 10.72 5.37
CA CYS A 70 -4.46 10.56 4.31
C CYS A 70 -5.83 10.11 4.82
N LEU A 71 -5.86 9.43 5.97
CA LEU A 71 -7.04 8.96 6.69
C LEU A 71 -7.32 9.86 7.90
#